data_AF-A0A8S0TJQ5-F1
#
_entry.id   AF-A0A8S0TJQ5-F1
#
_cell.length_a   1.000
_cell.length_b   1.000
_cell.length_c   1.000
_cell.angle_alpha   90.00
_cell.angle_beta   90.00
_cell.angle_gamma   90.00
#
_symmetry.space_group_name_H-M   'P 1'
#
loop_
_entity.id
_entity.type
_entity.pdbx_description
1 polymer ?
#
loop_
_entity_poly.entity_id
_entity_poly.type
_entity_poly.pdbx_seq_one_letter_code
_entity_poly.pdbx_strand_id
1 'polypeptide(L)'
;MSSETENSEQSSRVLAKWLIGGLVIGASVMGFQIFQQKKKKKRPIRVYMDGCFDMMHYGHCNALRQARALGDQLVVGVVSDAEIIANKGPPVTPLNERMIMVSAVKWVDEVISDAPYAITENFMRKLFDEYNIDYIIHGDDPCILPDGSDAYALAKKVGRYKQIKRTEGVSSTDIVGRMLLCVRERSTGDSHNHSSLQRQFSHGHSPKSEAGGSGSETRISHFLPTSRRIVQFSNGKGPGPDARVVYMDGAFDLFHAGHVEILRLARGLGDFLLVGIHTDQTVSSKRGAHRPIMNLHERSLSVLACRYVDEVIIGAPLGVSKDTVSLQYT
;
A
#
# COMPACT_ATOMS: atom_id res chain seq x y z
N MET A 1 -64.15 11.35 -32.61
CA MET A 1 -65.05 11.28 -33.79
C MET A 1 -64.16 10.99 -34.98
N SER A 2 -64.15 9.81 -35.62
CA SER A 2 -65.08 8.69 -35.63
C SER A 2 -64.38 7.47 -36.25
N SER A 3 -64.72 6.27 -35.76
CA SER A 3 -64.87 4.96 -36.46
C SER A 3 -63.84 4.51 -37.51
N GLU A 4 -63.09 3.41 -37.29
CA GLU A 4 -63.51 1.99 -37.41
C GLU A 4 -63.97 1.55 -38.81
N THR A 5 -63.33 0.48 -39.31
CA THR A 5 -63.85 -0.72 -40.06
C THR A 5 -62.72 -1.23 -41.00
N GLU A 6 -62.07 -2.34 -40.69
CA GLU A 6 -62.44 -3.76 -40.93
C GLU A 6 -62.32 -4.24 -42.40
N ASN A 7 -61.25 -5.02 -42.62
CA ASN A 7 -61.24 -6.44 -43.00
C ASN A 7 -61.59 -6.92 -44.44
N SER A 8 -61.07 -8.12 -44.72
CA SER A 8 -61.24 -9.05 -45.86
C SER A 8 -60.24 -8.90 -47.02
N GLU A 9 -59.33 -9.84 -47.32
CA GLU A 9 -59.33 -11.29 -47.58
C GLU A 9 -59.08 -11.60 -49.07
N GLN A 10 -58.24 -12.62 -49.31
CA GLN A 10 -58.07 -13.42 -50.54
C GLN A 10 -57.36 -12.77 -51.74
N SER A 11 -56.60 -13.46 -52.60
CA SER A 11 -55.99 -14.80 -52.68
C SER A 11 -55.46 -14.91 -54.11
N SER A 12 -54.21 -15.33 -54.34
CA SER A 12 -53.75 -16.08 -55.54
C SER A 12 -52.21 -16.16 -55.53
N ARG A 13 -51.60 -17.24 -54.99
CA ARG A 13 -51.27 -18.50 -55.69
C ARG A 13 -50.61 -18.32 -57.07
N VAL A 14 -49.28 -18.44 -57.11
CA VAL A 14 -48.60 -19.26 -58.13
C VAL A 14 -47.56 -20.15 -57.43
N LEU A 15 -47.81 -21.45 -57.52
CA LEU A 15 -46.98 -22.58 -57.11
C LEU A 15 -46.12 -23.04 -58.30
N ALA A 16 -44.84 -23.31 -58.07
CA ALA A 16 -44.04 -24.27 -58.84
C ALA A 16 -43.18 -25.06 -57.83
N LYS A 17 -43.65 -26.23 -57.35
CA LYS A 17 -43.34 -27.61 -57.83
C LYS A 17 -41.83 -27.91 -57.78
N TRP A 18 -41.29 -28.58 -56.75
CA TRP A 18 -41.44 -29.94 -56.19
C TRP A 18 -40.25 -30.85 -56.57
N LEU A 19 -39.82 -31.68 -55.59
CA LEU A 19 -39.01 -32.91 -55.60
C LEU A 19 -37.54 -32.76 -55.15
N ILE A 20 -36.94 -33.54 -54.25
CA ILE A 20 -37.29 -34.67 -53.35
C ILE A 20 -36.15 -34.72 -52.30
N GLY A 21 -36.43 -35.07 -51.04
CA GLY A 21 -35.40 -35.72 -50.19
C GLY A 21 -35.42 -35.46 -48.69
N GLY A 22 -36.35 -36.11 -47.97
CA GLY A 22 -36.09 -36.71 -46.66
C GLY A 22 -35.91 -35.82 -45.42
N LEU A 23 -36.94 -35.80 -44.57
CA LEU A 23 -36.93 -36.11 -43.12
C LEU A 23 -37.85 -35.14 -42.35
N VAL A 24 -38.96 -35.70 -41.86
CA VAL A 24 -39.89 -35.10 -40.89
C VAL A 24 -39.24 -35.17 -39.50
N ILE A 25 -39.38 -34.13 -38.65
CA ILE A 25 -39.80 -34.22 -37.24
C ILE A 25 -39.99 -32.80 -36.64
N GLY A 26 -41.24 -32.58 -36.20
CA GLY A 26 -41.82 -31.55 -35.33
C GLY A 26 -40.98 -30.37 -34.80
N ALA A 27 -41.32 -29.17 -35.28
CA ALA A 27 -41.06 -27.93 -34.54
C ALA A 27 -42.07 -27.79 -33.39
N SER A 28 -41.68 -28.24 -32.19
CA SER A 28 -42.41 -27.89 -30.97
C SER A 28 -41.99 -26.49 -30.54
N VAL A 29 -42.91 -25.53 -30.65
CA VAL A 29 -42.74 -24.16 -30.17
C VAL A 29 -42.81 -24.17 -28.64
N MET A 30 -41.69 -24.48 -27.98
CA MET A 30 -41.48 -24.15 -26.58
C MET A 30 -40.68 -22.85 -26.52
N GLY A 31 -41.36 -21.77 -26.15
CA GLY A 31 -40.74 -20.47 -25.92
C GLY A 31 -39.66 -20.57 -24.85
N PHE A 32 -38.41 -20.40 -25.26
CA PHE A 32 -37.29 -20.16 -24.35
C PHE A 32 -37.42 -18.72 -23.81
N GLN A 33 -38.13 -18.54 -22.69
CA GLN A 33 -38.00 -17.33 -21.89
C GLN A 33 -36.62 -17.34 -21.23
N ILE A 34 -35.70 -16.59 -21.82
CA ILE A 34 -34.38 -16.29 -21.24
C ILE A 34 -34.62 -15.41 -20.00
N PHE A 35 -34.69 -16.02 -18.82
CA PHE A 35 -34.63 -15.31 -17.55
C PHE A 35 -33.20 -14.81 -17.30
N GLN A 36 -32.92 -13.58 -17.73
CA GLN A 36 -31.74 -12.82 -17.29
C GLN A 36 -31.93 -12.41 -15.82
N GLN A 37 -31.55 -13.27 -14.87
CA GLN A 37 -31.45 -12.86 -13.47
C GLN A 37 -30.34 -11.82 -13.33
N LYS A 38 -30.71 -10.53 -13.16
CA LYS A 38 -29.80 -9.47 -12.75
C LYS A 38 -29.19 -9.85 -11.40
N LYS A 39 -27.94 -10.34 -11.38
CA LYS A 39 -27.17 -10.55 -10.14
C LYS A 39 -27.12 -9.22 -9.37
N LYS A 40 -27.80 -9.14 -8.21
CA LYS A 40 -27.66 -8.00 -7.29
C LYS A 40 -26.18 -7.85 -6.94
N LYS A 41 -25.59 -6.69 -7.25
CA LYS A 41 -24.21 -6.38 -6.82
C LYS A 41 -24.16 -6.49 -5.29
N LYS A 42 -23.27 -7.34 -4.77
CA LYS A 42 -23.02 -7.42 -3.33
C LYS A 42 -22.46 -6.07 -2.87
N ARG A 43 -22.85 -5.63 -1.66
CA ARG A 43 -22.29 -4.42 -1.06
C ARG A 43 -20.77 -4.60 -0.86
N PRO A 44 -19.96 -3.55 -1.03
CA PRO A 44 -18.53 -3.63 -0.77
C PRO A 44 -18.27 -3.93 0.71
N ILE A 45 -17.27 -4.76 0.99
CA ILE A 45 -16.78 -5.05 2.34
C ILE A 45 -15.83 -3.92 2.75
N ARG A 46 -16.14 -3.19 3.82
CA ARG A 46 -15.29 -2.11 4.33
C ARG A 46 -14.50 -2.60 5.53
N VAL A 47 -13.19 -2.42 5.51
CA VAL A 47 -12.29 -2.80 6.60
C VAL A 47 -11.64 -1.58 7.21
N TYR A 48 -11.39 -1.63 8.52
CA TYR A 48 -10.73 -0.57 9.27
C TYR A 48 -9.39 -1.05 9.80
N MET A 49 -8.38 -0.20 9.73
CA MET A 49 -7.09 -0.42 10.39
C MET A 49 -6.61 0.89 11.00
N ASP A 50 -6.09 0.87 12.20
CA ASP A 50 -5.54 2.04 12.87
C ASP A 50 -4.10 1.85 13.31
N GLY A 51 -3.49 2.98 13.64
CA GLY A 51 -2.15 3.01 14.18
C GLY A 51 -1.62 4.42 14.34
N CYS A 52 -0.48 4.52 15.00
CA CYS A 52 0.23 5.78 15.08
C CYS A 52 0.77 6.20 13.71
N PHE A 53 1.29 5.26 12.92
CA PHE A 53 2.01 5.53 11.66
C PHE A 53 3.15 6.54 11.79
N ASP A 54 3.80 6.56 12.97
CA ASP A 54 4.95 7.41 13.25
C ASP A 54 6.20 6.83 12.57
N MET A 55 6.98 7.70 11.90
CA MET A 55 8.11 7.28 11.06
C MET A 55 7.71 6.19 10.05
N MET A 56 6.64 6.44 9.29
CA MET A 56 6.04 5.47 8.38
C MET A 56 7.06 4.90 7.38
N HIS A 57 6.93 3.60 7.07
CA HIS A 57 7.88 2.84 6.26
C HIS A 57 7.18 1.70 5.50
N TYR A 58 7.88 1.01 4.61
CA TYR A 58 7.30 -0.04 3.75
C TYR A 58 6.59 -1.16 4.53
N GLY A 59 7.01 -1.46 5.76
CA GLY A 59 6.30 -2.38 6.66
C GLY A 59 4.86 -1.97 6.98
N HIS A 60 4.61 -0.68 7.25
CA HIS A 60 3.27 -0.12 7.42
C HIS A 60 2.48 -0.20 6.10
N CYS A 61 3.12 0.16 4.98
CA CYS A 61 2.49 0.07 3.66
C CYS A 61 2.06 -1.38 3.32
N ASN A 62 2.89 -2.37 3.64
CA ASN A 62 2.55 -3.78 3.44
C ASN A 62 1.43 -4.25 4.40
N ALA A 63 1.37 -3.72 5.62
CA ALA A 63 0.26 -3.99 6.54
C ALA A 63 -1.06 -3.46 5.96
N LEU A 64 -1.07 -2.21 5.47
CA LEU A 64 -2.23 -1.62 4.79
C LEU A 64 -2.61 -2.38 3.51
N ARG A 65 -1.63 -2.85 2.72
CA ARG A 65 -1.88 -3.75 1.57
C ARG A 65 -2.59 -5.03 1.98
N GLN A 66 -2.12 -5.68 3.05
CA GLN A 66 -2.72 -6.90 3.56
C GLN A 66 -4.14 -6.64 4.08
N ALA A 67 -4.35 -5.55 4.82
CA ALA A 67 -5.67 -5.15 5.31
C ALA A 67 -6.63 -4.91 4.14
N ARG A 68 -6.22 -4.13 3.14
CA ARG A 68 -7.02 -3.88 1.93
C ARG A 68 -7.38 -5.16 1.16
N ALA A 69 -6.56 -6.21 1.24
CA ALA A 69 -6.86 -7.51 0.62
C ALA A 69 -7.95 -8.33 1.36
N LEU A 70 -8.31 -7.95 2.59
CA LEU A 70 -9.35 -8.59 3.38
C LEU A 70 -10.75 -7.98 3.18
N GLY A 71 -10.86 -6.93 2.35
CA GLY A 71 -12.09 -6.24 2.01
C GLY A 71 -12.03 -5.58 0.63
N ASP A 72 -13.06 -4.80 0.31
CA ASP A 72 -13.18 -4.03 -0.93
C ASP A 72 -12.81 -2.55 -0.75
N GLN A 73 -12.78 -2.05 0.49
CA GLN A 73 -12.35 -0.69 0.82
C GLN A 73 -11.63 -0.67 2.17
N LEU A 74 -10.55 0.10 2.28
CA LEU A 74 -9.77 0.28 3.50
C LEU A 74 -9.93 1.70 4.05
N VAL A 75 -10.48 1.81 5.25
CA VAL A 75 -10.53 3.02 6.06
C VAL A 75 -9.41 2.96 7.09
N VAL A 76 -8.62 4.02 7.21
CA VAL A 76 -7.48 4.05 8.14
C VAL A 76 -7.65 5.10 9.22
N GLY A 77 -7.60 4.70 10.49
CA GLY A 77 -7.57 5.63 11.61
C GLY A 77 -6.15 6.04 11.98
N VAL A 78 -5.87 7.34 12.02
CA VAL A 78 -4.58 7.87 12.45
C VAL A 78 -4.73 8.39 13.87
N VAL A 79 -4.03 7.75 14.81
CA VAL A 79 -4.14 8.06 16.24
C VAL A 79 -3.62 9.48 16.52
N SER A 80 -4.31 10.25 17.37
CA SER A 80 -3.92 11.62 17.71
C SER A 80 -2.59 11.68 18.48
N ASP A 81 -1.92 12.84 18.46
CA ASP A 81 -0.66 13.03 19.21
C ASP A 81 -0.91 12.89 20.73
N ALA A 82 -2.04 13.38 21.23
CA ALA A 82 -2.41 13.28 22.65
C ALA A 82 -2.60 11.82 23.10
N GLU A 83 -3.31 11.02 22.30
CA GLU A 83 -3.51 9.58 22.56
C GLU A 83 -2.19 8.81 22.52
N ILE A 84 -1.30 9.15 21.60
CA ILE A 84 0.04 8.57 21.50
C ILE A 84 0.88 8.88 22.75
N ILE A 85 0.90 10.14 23.18
CA ILE A 85 1.64 10.59 24.37
C ILE A 85 1.16 9.85 25.62
N ALA A 86 -0.15 9.66 25.76
CA ALA A 86 -0.74 9.00 26.92
C ALA A 86 -0.39 7.50 27.03
N ASN A 87 -0.12 6.81 25.91
CA ASN A 87 0.00 5.35 25.88
C ASN A 87 1.43 4.81 25.65
N LYS A 88 2.30 5.56 24.95
CA LYS A 88 3.66 5.07 24.63
C LYS A 88 4.76 6.12 24.79
N GLY A 89 4.46 7.38 24.50
CA GLY A 89 5.44 8.46 24.42
C GLY A 89 5.21 9.33 23.17
N PRO A 90 5.80 10.53 23.10
CA PRO A 90 5.51 11.49 22.04
C PRO A 90 5.91 10.96 20.65
N PRO A 91 5.11 11.20 19.61
CA PRO A 91 5.49 10.83 18.25
C PRO A 91 6.59 11.76 17.73
N VAL A 92 7.44 11.25 16.85
CA VAL A 92 8.45 12.06 16.15
C VAL A 92 7.80 12.90 15.05
N THR A 93 6.84 12.30 14.33
CA THR A 93 6.11 12.94 13.23
C THR A 93 4.75 13.46 13.72
N PRO A 94 4.43 14.74 13.51
CA PRO A 94 3.16 15.32 13.96
C PRO A 94 1.97 14.76 13.17
N LEU A 95 0.77 14.83 13.75
CA LEU A 95 -0.45 14.25 13.17
C LEU A 95 -0.67 14.62 11.68
N ASN A 96 -0.48 15.89 11.31
CA ASN A 96 -0.66 16.34 9.93
C ASN A 96 0.26 15.62 8.94
N GLU A 97 1.51 15.37 9.29
CA GLU A 97 2.46 14.64 8.44
C GLU A 97 2.10 13.15 8.35
N ARG A 98 1.67 12.55 9.47
CA ARG A 98 1.22 11.16 9.50
C ARG A 98 -0.03 10.96 8.63
N MET A 99 -0.96 11.91 8.67
CA MET A 99 -2.13 11.94 7.79
C MET A 99 -1.76 12.02 6.31
N ILE A 100 -0.79 12.87 5.94
CA ILE A 100 -0.29 12.95 4.55
C ILE A 100 0.28 11.60 4.11
N MET A 101 1.12 10.99 4.94
CA MET A 101 1.77 9.72 4.65
C MET A 101 0.76 8.58 4.44
N VAL A 102 -0.21 8.44 5.35
CA VAL A 102 -1.24 7.42 5.26
C VAL A 102 -2.15 7.64 4.04
N SER A 103 -2.57 8.88 3.81
CA SER A 103 -3.39 9.25 2.65
C SER A 103 -2.65 8.99 1.33
N ALA A 104 -1.32 9.05 1.30
CA ALA A 104 -0.53 8.79 0.11
C ALA A 104 -0.44 7.31 -0.26
N VAL A 105 -0.77 6.37 0.64
CA VAL A 105 -0.70 4.94 0.35
C VAL A 105 -1.82 4.53 -0.60
N LYS A 106 -1.48 3.81 -1.67
CA LYS A 106 -2.43 3.47 -2.75
C LYS A 106 -3.52 2.47 -2.40
N TRP A 107 -3.35 1.75 -1.28
CA TRP A 107 -4.36 0.81 -0.77
C TRP A 107 -5.35 1.44 0.19
N VAL A 108 -5.14 2.70 0.57
CA VAL A 108 -5.99 3.42 1.53
C VAL A 108 -7.08 4.17 0.76
N ASP A 109 -8.34 3.95 1.11
CA ASP A 109 -9.48 4.59 0.45
C ASP A 109 -9.94 5.84 1.23
N GLU A 110 -9.91 5.78 2.56
CA GLU A 110 -10.39 6.85 3.45
C GLU A 110 -9.49 6.93 4.70
N VAL A 111 -9.31 8.14 5.25
CA VAL A 111 -8.50 8.36 6.46
C VAL A 111 -9.32 9.12 7.49
N ILE A 112 -9.35 8.60 8.71
CA ILE A 112 -10.00 9.21 9.88
C ILE A 112 -8.89 9.81 10.75
N SER A 113 -8.94 11.12 11.01
CA SER A 113 -8.06 11.77 11.97
C SER A 113 -8.54 11.50 13.40
N ASP A 114 -7.63 11.69 14.35
CA ASP A 114 -7.93 11.67 15.79
C ASP A 114 -8.61 10.38 16.26
N ALA A 115 -8.17 9.24 15.69
CA ALA A 115 -8.61 7.95 16.17
C ALA A 115 -8.13 7.73 17.63
N PRO A 116 -8.95 7.09 18.49
CA PRO A 116 -8.51 6.72 19.83
C PRO A 116 -7.43 5.63 19.78
N TYR A 117 -6.60 5.52 20.82
CA TYR A 117 -5.58 4.46 20.88
C TYR A 117 -6.18 3.06 21.04
N ALA A 118 -7.33 2.96 21.72
CA ALA A 118 -8.06 1.72 21.93
C ALA A 118 -9.45 1.77 21.30
N ILE A 119 -9.95 0.62 20.84
CA ILE A 119 -11.31 0.51 20.31
C ILE A 119 -12.31 0.53 21.48
N THR A 120 -12.77 1.75 21.82
CA THR A 120 -13.83 1.96 22.82
C THR A 120 -15.20 1.55 22.27
N GLU A 121 -16.18 1.32 23.14
CA GLU A 121 -17.53 0.95 22.72
C GLU A 121 -18.18 2.03 21.84
N ASN A 122 -18.02 3.31 22.22
CA ASN A 122 -18.54 4.45 21.47
C ASN A 122 -17.92 4.52 20.07
N PHE A 123 -16.59 4.36 19.99
CA PHE A 123 -15.90 4.42 18.70
C PHE A 123 -16.20 3.18 17.84
N MET A 124 -16.34 2.00 18.44
CA MET A 124 -16.75 0.79 17.72
C MET A 124 -18.15 0.95 17.10
N ARG A 125 -19.11 1.53 17.82
CA ARG A 125 -20.42 1.88 17.25
C ARG A 125 -20.29 2.85 16.10
N LYS A 126 -19.48 3.91 16.25
CA LYS A 126 -19.18 4.85 15.16
C LYS A 126 -18.62 4.13 13.92
N LEU A 127 -17.66 3.22 14.09
CA LEU A 127 -17.09 2.45 12.99
C LEU A 127 -18.15 1.60 12.27
N PHE A 128 -19.01 0.91 13.01
CA PHE A 128 -19.99 -0.01 12.42
C PHE A 128 -21.23 0.68 11.86
N ASP A 129 -21.73 1.70 12.54
CA ASP A 129 -23.02 2.34 12.23
C ASP A 129 -22.84 3.53 11.27
N GLU A 130 -21.80 4.36 11.45
CA GLU A 130 -21.56 5.55 10.62
C GLU A 130 -20.62 5.22 9.45
N TYR A 131 -19.47 4.61 9.71
CA TYR A 131 -18.48 4.28 8.68
C TYR A 131 -18.76 2.96 7.95
N ASN A 132 -19.78 2.21 8.37
CA ASN A 132 -20.18 0.93 7.77
C ASN A 132 -19.04 -0.10 7.70
N ILE A 133 -18.17 -0.14 8.73
CA ILE A 133 -17.05 -1.08 8.81
C ILE A 133 -17.55 -2.49 9.14
N ASP A 134 -17.07 -3.47 8.38
CA ASP A 134 -17.35 -4.89 8.57
C ASP A 134 -16.35 -5.56 9.53
N TYR A 135 -15.06 -5.23 9.39
CA TYR A 135 -13.99 -5.83 10.17
C TYR A 135 -12.92 -4.81 10.56
N ILE A 136 -12.41 -4.94 11.78
CA ILE A 136 -11.22 -4.25 12.28
C ILE A 136 -10.02 -5.19 12.06
N ILE A 137 -8.97 -4.67 11.44
CA ILE A 137 -7.77 -5.41 11.05
C ILE A 137 -6.58 -4.85 11.80
N HIS A 138 -5.75 -5.70 12.39
CA HIS A 138 -4.49 -5.28 12.99
C HIS A 138 -3.41 -6.35 12.82
N GLY A 139 -2.15 -5.99 13.10
CA GLY A 139 -1.04 -6.93 13.17
C GLY A 139 -1.23 -8.00 14.25
N ASP A 140 -0.41 -9.04 14.19
CA ASP A 140 -0.34 -10.16 15.14
C ASP A 140 0.45 -9.82 16.43
N ASP A 141 1.08 -8.64 16.50
CA ASP A 141 1.70 -8.13 17.71
C ASP A 141 0.65 -7.85 18.81
N PRO A 142 0.91 -8.22 20.08
CA PRO A 142 0.03 -7.86 21.20
C PRO A 142 -0.07 -6.33 21.39
N CYS A 143 -1.30 -5.81 21.44
CA CYS A 143 -1.56 -4.38 21.68
C CYS A 143 -2.10 -4.20 23.10
N ILE A 144 -1.18 -4.10 24.05
CA ILE A 144 -1.50 -4.01 25.47
C ILE A 144 -1.47 -2.55 25.90
N LEU A 145 -2.53 -2.12 26.57
CA LEU A 145 -2.66 -0.80 27.18
C LEU A 145 -1.87 -0.72 28.50
N PRO A 146 -1.62 0.48 29.05
CA PRO A 146 -0.88 0.63 30.33
C PRO A 146 -1.48 -0.14 31.51
N ASP A 147 -2.78 -0.44 31.48
CA ASP A 147 -3.49 -1.23 32.49
C ASP A 147 -3.40 -2.76 32.27
N GLY A 148 -2.71 -3.20 31.21
CA GLY A 148 -2.56 -4.62 30.85
C GLY A 148 -3.68 -5.18 29.97
N SER A 149 -4.71 -4.38 29.65
CA SER A 149 -5.82 -4.82 28.79
C SER A 149 -5.47 -4.76 27.30
N ASP A 150 -6.20 -5.53 26.49
CA ASP A 150 -6.02 -5.57 25.03
C ASP A 150 -6.84 -4.47 24.36
N ALA A 151 -6.17 -3.60 23.61
CA ALA A 151 -6.77 -2.46 22.90
C ALA A 151 -7.90 -2.85 21.92
N TYR A 152 -7.93 -4.12 21.50
CA TYR A 152 -8.92 -4.66 20.55
C TYR A 152 -9.85 -5.71 21.18
N ALA A 153 -9.89 -5.84 22.52
CA ALA A 153 -10.69 -6.85 23.21
C ALA A 153 -12.17 -6.83 22.79
N LEU A 154 -12.77 -5.64 22.66
CA LEU A 154 -14.17 -5.49 22.23
C LEU A 154 -14.40 -6.03 20.82
N ALA A 155 -13.54 -5.65 19.86
CA ALA A 155 -13.62 -6.11 18.47
C ALA A 155 -13.47 -7.64 18.34
N LYS A 156 -12.58 -8.23 19.16
CA LYS A 156 -12.38 -9.68 19.26
C LYS A 156 -13.61 -10.37 19.83
N LYS A 157 -14.19 -9.85 20.92
CA LYS A 157 -15.38 -10.40 21.58
C LYS A 157 -16.59 -10.47 20.64
N VAL A 158 -16.77 -9.49 19.77
CA VAL A 158 -17.89 -9.45 18.79
C VAL A 158 -17.60 -10.21 17.49
N GLY A 159 -16.44 -10.86 17.37
CA GLY A 159 -16.08 -11.64 16.18
C GLY A 159 -15.79 -10.82 14.92
N ARG A 160 -15.49 -9.52 15.06
CA ARG A 160 -15.21 -8.60 13.93
C ARG A 160 -13.76 -8.15 13.86
N TYR A 161 -12.84 -8.94 14.43
CA TYR A 161 -11.41 -8.68 14.38
C TYR A 161 -10.69 -9.69 13.49
N LYS A 162 -9.77 -9.24 12.63
CA LYS A 162 -8.90 -10.10 11.82
C LYS A 162 -7.44 -9.70 11.99
N GLN A 163 -6.56 -10.68 11.89
CA GLN A 163 -5.11 -10.47 12.01
C GLN A 163 -4.41 -10.58 10.66
N ILE A 164 -3.36 -9.79 10.50
CA ILE A 164 -2.42 -9.86 9.39
C ILE A 164 -1.00 -10.02 9.95
N LYS A 165 -0.09 -10.55 9.12
CA LYS A 165 1.28 -10.81 9.58
C LYS A 165 2.12 -9.55 9.57
N ARG A 166 2.93 -9.39 10.62
CA ARG A 166 4.01 -8.40 10.66
C ARG A 166 4.95 -8.55 9.46
N THR A 167 5.48 -7.42 8.99
CA THR A 167 6.46 -7.40 7.90
C THR A 167 7.86 -7.55 8.46
N GLU A 168 8.57 -8.61 8.05
CA GLU A 168 9.96 -8.85 8.43
C GLU A 168 10.94 -7.85 7.79
N GLY A 169 12.01 -7.56 8.52
CA GLY A 169 13.16 -6.77 8.05
C GLY A 169 13.05 -5.26 8.26
N VAL A 170 11.97 -4.75 8.88
CA VAL A 170 11.86 -3.32 9.26
C VAL A 170 11.02 -3.11 10.51
N SER A 171 11.44 -2.14 11.32
CA SER A 171 10.65 -1.54 12.39
C SER A 171 11.10 -0.10 12.63
N SER A 172 10.27 0.74 13.26
CA SER A 172 10.69 2.08 13.66
C SER A 172 11.91 2.04 14.60
N THR A 173 11.99 1.06 15.49
CA THR A 173 13.16 0.85 16.37
C THR A 173 14.42 0.52 15.59
N ASP A 174 14.33 -0.35 14.59
CA ASP A 174 15.45 -0.68 13.68
C ASP A 174 15.91 0.58 12.93
N ILE A 175 14.99 1.35 12.34
CA ILE A 175 15.30 2.60 11.63
C ILE A 175 16.00 3.61 12.56
N VAL A 176 15.50 3.79 13.79
CA VAL A 176 16.15 4.66 14.79
C VAL A 176 17.56 4.15 15.11
N GLY A 177 17.75 2.84 15.28
CA GLY A 177 19.06 2.23 15.45
C GLY A 177 20.03 2.58 14.32
N ARG A 178 19.58 2.47 13.06
CA ARG A 178 20.36 2.85 11.88
C ARG A 178 20.72 4.34 11.88
N MET A 179 19.79 5.22 12.28
CA MET A 179 20.06 6.66 12.41
C MET A 179 21.12 6.97 13.46
N LEU A 180 21.06 6.32 14.63
CA LEU A 180 22.02 6.54 15.72
C LEU A 180 23.45 6.14 15.31
N LEU A 181 23.60 5.06 14.52
CA LEU A 181 24.89 4.67 13.96
C LEU A 181 25.47 5.75 13.05
N CYS A 182 24.64 6.41 12.24
CA CYS A 182 25.08 7.47 11.34
C CYS A 182 25.61 8.71 12.09
N VAL A 183 25.13 8.97 13.31
CA VAL A 183 25.56 10.10 14.13
C VAL A 183 26.87 9.80 14.84
N ARG A 184 27.04 8.57 15.34
CA ARG A 184 28.18 8.18 16.19
C ARG A 184 29.54 8.29 15.50
N GLU A 185 29.62 7.98 14.20
CA GLU A 185 30.89 8.00 13.45
C GLU A 185 31.29 9.41 12.97
N ARG A 186 30.40 10.40 13.06
CA ARG A 186 30.79 11.82 12.89
C ARG A 186 31.60 12.34 14.08
N SER A 187 31.38 11.76 15.26
CA SER A 187 32.04 12.15 16.50
C SER A 187 33.39 11.49 16.71
N THR A 188 33.77 10.45 15.96
CA THR A 188 35.08 9.79 16.11
C THR A 188 36.26 10.59 15.52
N GLY A 189 36.02 11.82 15.08
CA GLY A 189 37.06 12.83 14.91
C GLY A 189 37.48 13.53 16.22
N ASP A 190 36.68 13.41 17.30
CA ASP A 190 37.00 14.00 18.60
C ASP A 190 36.50 13.12 19.78
N SER A 191 37.47 12.65 20.56
CA SER A 191 37.35 12.11 21.94
C SER A 191 36.82 10.68 22.17
N HIS A 192 37.62 9.94 22.93
CA HIS A 192 37.38 8.61 23.47
C HIS A 192 36.20 8.55 24.48
N ASN A 193 35.65 7.33 24.60
CA ASN A 193 34.64 6.84 25.56
C ASN A 193 33.16 7.11 25.23
N HIS A 194 32.45 6.06 24.77
CA HIS A 194 31.10 5.72 25.26
C HIS A 194 30.67 4.34 24.72
N SER A 195 30.98 3.27 25.44
CA SER A 195 30.57 1.88 25.11
C SER A 195 29.24 1.45 25.77
N SER A 196 28.43 2.40 26.26
CA SER A 196 27.27 2.09 27.09
C SER A 196 25.97 1.80 26.33
N LEU A 197 25.69 2.44 25.19
CA LEU A 197 24.37 2.37 24.55
C LEU A 197 24.09 1.07 23.75
N GLN A 198 25.14 0.38 23.28
CA GLN A 198 24.96 -0.84 22.48
C GLN A 198 24.41 -2.02 23.31
N ARG A 199 24.62 -2.02 24.64
CA ARG A 199 24.11 -3.06 25.52
C ARG A 199 22.61 -2.93 25.82
N GLN A 200 22.04 -1.73 25.76
CA GLN A 200 20.64 -1.52 26.18
C GLN A 200 19.61 -2.00 25.14
N PHE A 201 19.97 -2.08 23.85
CA PHE A 201 19.07 -2.55 22.79
C PHE A 201 19.26 -4.03 22.40
N SER A 202 20.18 -4.75 23.06
CA SER A 202 20.57 -6.12 22.68
C SER A 202 19.81 -7.24 23.42
N HIS A 203 18.70 -6.97 24.09
CA HIS A 203 17.87 -8.03 24.68
C HIS A 203 16.97 -8.67 23.61
N GLY A 204 17.61 -9.43 22.72
CA GLY A 204 16.98 -10.24 21.67
C GLY A 204 18.06 -11.04 20.95
N HIS A 205 18.00 -12.36 21.05
CA HIS A 205 19.01 -13.32 20.57
C HIS A 205 19.65 -12.99 19.21
N SER A 206 20.97 -12.88 19.17
CA SER A 206 21.78 -13.17 17.98
C SER A 206 23.17 -13.66 18.38
N PRO A 207 23.73 -14.69 17.69
CA PRO A 207 25.04 -15.25 18.01
C PRO A 207 26.16 -14.33 17.55
N LYS A 208 27.30 -14.40 18.26
CA LYS A 208 28.53 -13.67 17.94
C LYS A 208 29.07 -14.12 16.58
N SER A 209 29.20 -13.19 15.64
CA SER A 209 30.04 -13.37 14.44
C SER A 209 31.22 -12.42 14.51
N GLU A 210 32.43 -12.98 14.57
CA GLU A 210 33.69 -12.26 14.38
C GLU A 210 33.74 -11.67 12.97
N ALA A 211 34.23 -10.43 12.84
CA ALA A 211 34.50 -9.83 11.53
C ALA A 211 35.72 -8.90 11.63
N GLY A 212 36.87 -9.44 11.25
CA GLY A 212 37.88 -8.67 10.52
C GLY A 212 37.42 -8.53 9.07
N GLY A 213 37.37 -7.30 8.56
CA GLY A 213 36.94 -7.01 7.19
C GLY A 213 36.68 -5.52 7.01
N SER A 214 37.64 -4.84 6.40
CA SER A 214 37.54 -3.45 5.95
C SER A 214 36.55 -3.35 4.79
N GLY A 215 35.39 -2.77 5.06
CA GLY A 215 34.35 -2.46 4.08
C GLY A 215 33.34 -1.50 4.71
N SER A 216 33.37 -0.24 4.29
CA SER A 216 32.42 0.80 4.68
C SER A 216 31.07 0.56 3.99
N GLU A 217 30.43 -0.55 4.35
CA GLU A 217 29.06 -0.85 3.96
C GLU A 217 28.13 -0.53 5.13
N THR A 218 27.00 0.10 4.84
CA THR A 218 25.87 0.28 5.77
C THR A 218 25.38 -1.09 6.24
N ARG A 219 25.94 -1.62 7.33
CA ARG A 219 25.45 -2.84 7.96
C ARG A 219 23.96 -2.72 8.32
N ILE A 220 23.18 -3.80 8.35
CA ILE A 220 22.79 -4.72 7.27
C ILE A 220 21.26 -4.68 7.40
N SER A 221 20.55 -4.06 6.45
CA SER A 221 19.10 -4.30 6.41
C SER A 221 18.89 -5.81 6.25
N HIS A 222 18.16 -6.43 7.18
CA HIS A 222 17.77 -7.85 7.07
C HIS A 222 16.62 -8.06 6.08
N PHE A 223 16.30 -7.04 5.29
CA PHE A 223 15.29 -7.13 4.26
C PHE A 223 15.71 -8.14 3.18
N LEU A 224 14.88 -9.16 2.99
CA LEU A 224 15.01 -10.11 1.88
C LEU A 224 14.14 -9.64 0.70
N PRO A 225 14.73 -9.04 -0.36
CA PRO A 225 14.00 -8.73 -1.57
C PRO A 225 13.55 -10.02 -2.24
N THR A 226 12.30 -10.05 -2.70
CA THR A 226 11.81 -11.11 -3.59
C THR A 226 11.03 -10.46 -4.72
N SER A 227 11.07 -11.06 -5.91
CA SER A 227 10.24 -10.62 -7.04
C SER A 227 8.76 -10.53 -6.65
N ARG A 228 8.28 -11.49 -5.84
CA ARG A 228 6.92 -11.50 -5.30
C ARG A 228 6.58 -10.24 -4.49
N ARG A 229 7.49 -9.77 -3.63
CA ARG A 229 7.27 -8.52 -2.86
C ARG A 229 7.19 -7.30 -3.76
N ILE A 230 8.07 -7.21 -4.77
CA ILE A 230 8.06 -6.11 -5.74
C ILE A 230 6.75 -6.11 -6.53
N VAL A 231 6.32 -7.27 -7.05
CA VAL A 231 5.06 -7.39 -7.80
C VAL A 231 3.85 -7.04 -6.93
N GLN A 232 3.82 -7.43 -5.65
CA GLN A 232 2.76 -7.04 -4.72
C GLN A 232 2.66 -5.52 -4.50
N PHE A 233 3.76 -4.80 -4.70
CA PHE A 233 3.86 -3.36 -4.58
C PHE A 233 3.79 -2.65 -5.94
N SER A 234 3.95 -3.32 -7.06
CA SER A 234 3.94 -2.69 -8.39
C SER A 234 2.51 -2.41 -8.89
N ASN A 235 2.36 -1.40 -9.74
CA ASN A 235 1.16 -1.24 -10.54
C ASN A 235 1.35 -2.07 -11.82
N GLY A 236 0.45 -3.02 -12.09
CA GLY A 236 0.56 -3.92 -13.25
C GLY A 236 0.18 -3.30 -14.59
N LYS A 237 0.18 -1.96 -14.72
CA LYS A 237 -0.27 -1.25 -15.93
C LYS A 237 0.80 -0.25 -16.35
N GLY A 238 1.27 -0.37 -17.59
CA GLY A 238 2.13 0.63 -18.22
C GLY A 238 1.35 1.87 -18.68
N PRO A 239 2.05 2.89 -19.20
CA PRO A 239 1.43 4.08 -19.77
C PRO A 239 0.58 3.72 -21.00
N GLY A 240 -0.49 4.49 -21.23
CA GLY A 240 -1.26 4.39 -22.47
C GLY A 240 -0.47 4.91 -23.68
N PRO A 241 -0.92 4.63 -24.92
CA PRO A 241 -0.20 5.00 -26.14
C PRO A 241 0.17 6.49 -26.26
N ASP A 242 -0.70 7.38 -25.76
CA ASP A 242 -0.53 8.83 -25.84
C ASP A 242 -0.28 9.48 -24.47
N ALA A 243 0.05 8.67 -23.45
CA ALA A 243 0.24 9.15 -22.08
C ALA A 243 1.49 10.02 -21.95
N ARG A 244 1.35 11.19 -21.32
CA ARG A 244 2.50 12.03 -20.97
C ARG A 244 3.26 11.41 -19.80
N VAL A 245 4.40 10.78 -20.09
CA VAL A 245 5.28 10.22 -19.06
C VAL A 245 6.11 11.33 -18.41
N VAL A 246 6.10 11.39 -17.08
CA VAL A 246 6.92 12.27 -16.25
C VAL A 246 7.98 11.42 -15.56
N TYR A 247 9.24 11.86 -15.64
CA TYR A 247 10.35 11.21 -14.94
C TYR A 247 10.86 12.09 -13.79
N MET A 248 11.11 11.47 -12.65
CA MET A 248 11.78 12.08 -11.50
C MET A 248 12.71 11.04 -10.87
N ASP A 249 13.88 11.45 -10.40
CA ASP A 249 14.79 10.54 -9.71
C ASP A 249 15.39 11.12 -8.45
N GLY A 250 15.97 10.25 -7.63
CA GLY A 250 16.60 10.66 -6.39
C GLY A 250 16.93 9.52 -5.45
N ALA A 251 17.35 9.92 -4.24
CA ALA A 251 17.59 8.98 -3.17
C ALA A 251 16.28 8.40 -2.62
N PHE A 252 15.27 9.22 -2.32
CA PHE A 252 14.05 8.80 -1.62
C PHE A 252 14.34 7.99 -0.34
N ASP A 253 15.43 8.33 0.35
CA ASP A 253 15.80 7.75 1.64
C ASP A 253 14.85 8.25 2.73
N LEU A 254 14.43 7.36 3.63
CA LEU A 254 13.38 7.62 4.63
C LEU A 254 12.16 8.33 4.03
N PHE A 255 11.50 7.69 3.07
CA PHE A 255 10.34 8.23 2.36
C PHE A 255 9.33 8.90 3.31
N HIS A 256 8.99 10.17 3.07
CA HIS A 256 8.33 11.07 4.03
C HIS A 256 7.38 12.06 3.34
N ALA A 257 6.66 12.88 4.11
CA ALA A 257 5.60 13.77 3.60
C ALA A 257 6.10 14.74 2.51
N GLY A 258 7.31 15.28 2.65
CA GLY A 258 7.94 16.08 1.58
C GLY A 258 8.12 15.33 0.25
N HIS A 259 8.49 14.04 0.27
CA HIS A 259 8.55 13.22 -0.94
C HIS A 259 7.16 12.96 -1.52
N VAL A 260 6.16 12.74 -0.67
CA VAL A 260 4.76 12.59 -1.12
C VAL A 260 4.31 13.84 -1.88
N GLU A 261 4.58 15.03 -1.33
CA GLU A 261 4.12 16.28 -1.93
C GLU A 261 4.80 16.55 -3.28
N ILE A 262 6.11 16.36 -3.39
CA ILE A 262 6.81 16.57 -4.67
C ILE A 262 6.38 15.54 -5.73
N LEU A 263 6.09 14.30 -5.34
CA LEU A 263 5.56 13.26 -6.24
C LEU A 263 4.12 13.55 -6.67
N ARG A 264 3.28 14.08 -5.78
CA ARG A 264 1.91 14.54 -6.12
C ARG A 264 1.96 15.63 -7.18
N LEU A 265 2.84 16.62 -7.00
CA LEU A 265 3.04 17.69 -7.96
C LEU A 265 3.56 17.15 -9.30
N ALA A 266 4.56 16.27 -9.28
CA ALA A 266 5.11 15.64 -10.49
C ALA A 266 4.06 14.82 -11.24
N ARG A 267 3.24 14.03 -10.52
CA ARG A 267 2.15 13.24 -11.11
C ARG A 267 1.09 14.13 -11.77
N GLY A 268 0.90 15.36 -11.29
CA GLY A 268 0.00 16.35 -11.90
C GLY A 268 0.51 16.96 -13.20
N LEU A 269 1.79 16.75 -13.57
CA LEU A 269 2.37 17.25 -14.81
C LEU A 269 2.16 16.31 -16.01
N GLY A 270 1.64 15.11 -15.80
CA GLY A 270 1.38 14.14 -16.88
C GLY A 270 0.48 13.00 -16.45
N ASP A 271 0.45 11.93 -17.24
CA ASP A 271 -0.48 10.81 -17.08
C ASP A 271 0.18 9.58 -16.46
N PHE A 272 1.51 9.57 -16.35
CA PHE A 272 2.28 8.45 -15.80
C PHE A 272 3.55 8.97 -15.13
N LEU A 273 3.78 8.68 -13.85
CA LEU A 273 4.98 9.06 -13.11
C LEU A 273 5.92 7.87 -12.93
N LEU A 274 7.06 7.93 -13.62
CA LEU A 274 8.19 7.01 -13.50
C LEU A 274 9.23 7.57 -12.53
N VAL A 275 9.55 6.84 -11.46
CA VAL A 275 10.48 7.31 -10.43
C VAL A 275 11.78 6.51 -10.43
N GLY A 276 12.90 7.16 -10.69
CA GLY A 276 14.24 6.58 -10.59
C GLY A 276 14.78 6.57 -9.16
N ILE A 277 15.19 5.40 -8.68
CA ILE A 277 15.78 5.26 -7.34
C ILE A 277 17.28 4.99 -7.48
N HIS A 278 18.11 5.95 -7.06
CA HIS A 278 19.57 5.83 -7.14
C HIS A 278 20.08 4.67 -6.27
N THR A 279 21.18 4.02 -6.68
CA THR A 279 21.83 2.94 -5.91
C THR A 279 22.39 3.44 -4.57
N ASP A 280 22.61 2.52 -3.63
CA ASP A 280 23.14 2.86 -2.31
C ASP A 280 24.53 3.51 -2.41
N GLN A 281 25.39 3.01 -3.30
CA GLN A 281 26.73 3.56 -3.57
C GLN A 281 26.66 4.99 -4.13
N THR A 282 25.69 5.25 -5.00
CA THR A 282 25.47 6.59 -5.56
C THR A 282 25.03 7.58 -4.49
N VAL A 283 24.18 7.13 -3.57
CA VAL A 283 23.71 7.98 -2.47
C VAL A 283 24.82 8.21 -1.45
N SER A 284 25.58 7.18 -1.09
CA SER A 284 26.66 7.26 -0.10
C SER A 284 27.80 8.16 -0.59
N SER A 285 28.17 8.09 -1.87
CA SER A 285 29.23 8.93 -2.44
C SER A 285 28.90 10.42 -2.41
N LYS A 286 27.62 10.78 -2.43
CA LYS A 286 27.14 12.18 -2.41
C LYS A 286 26.75 12.67 -1.02
N ARG A 287 26.20 11.81 -0.17
CA ARG A 287 25.57 12.19 1.11
C ARG A 287 26.32 11.67 2.34
N GLY A 288 27.42 10.94 2.12
CA GLY A 288 28.28 10.37 3.17
C GLY A 288 28.10 8.86 3.33
N ALA A 289 29.14 8.20 3.85
CA ALA A 289 29.26 6.73 3.90
C ALA A 289 28.09 5.99 4.57
N HIS A 290 27.42 6.61 5.56
CA HIS A 290 26.30 6.00 6.28
C HIS A 290 24.92 6.34 5.70
N ARG A 291 24.87 6.95 4.52
CA ARG A 291 23.65 7.13 3.75
C ARG A 291 23.66 6.14 2.57
N PRO A 292 22.51 5.61 2.16
CA PRO A 292 21.17 5.84 2.72
C PRO A 292 20.91 5.01 3.99
N ILE A 293 19.93 5.42 4.80
CA ILE A 293 19.44 4.65 5.96
C ILE A 293 18.67 3.40 5.52
N MET A 294 17.88 3.57 4.46
CA MET A 294 17.11 2.52 3.83
C MET A 294 17.84 2.09 2.55
N ASN A 295 18.07 0.79 2.37
CA ASN A 295 18.73 0.29 1.17
C ASN A 295 17.87 0.49 -0.10
N LEU A 296 18.46 0.24 -1.26
CA LEU A 296 17.81 0.41 -2.56
C LEU A 296 16.44 -0.27 -2.66
N HIS A 297 16.31 -1.49 -2.14
CA HIS A 297 15.06 -2.23 -2.25
C HIS A 297 14.00 -1.75 -1.25
N GLU A 298 14.39 -1.38 -0.02
CA GLU A 298 13.49 -0.79 0.98
C GLU A 298 12.93 0.55 0.49
N ARG A 299 13.78 1.39 -0.12
CA ARG A 299 13.38 2.66 -0.74
C ARG A 299 12.43 2.43 -1.91
N SER A 300 12.74 1.45 -2.76
CA SER A 300 11.87 1.08 -3.90
C SER A 300 10.47 0.67 -3.43
N LEU A 301 10.35 -0.18 -2.39
CA LEU A 301 9.03 -0.55 -1.85
C LEU A 301 8.30 0.65 -1.22
N SER A 302 9.03 1.55 -0.57
CA SER A 302 8.43 2.73 0.06
C SER A 302 7.84 3.67 -1.00
N VAL A 303 8.55 3.87 -2.11
CA VAL A 303 8.09 4.70 -3.23
C VAL A 303 6.95 4.02 -4.01
N LEU A 304 7.04 2.72 -4.29
CA LEU A 304 5.98 1.95 -4.99
C LEU A 304 4.64 1.91 -4.23
N ALA A 305 4.65 2.11 -2.92
CA ALA A 305 3.43 2.19 -2.12
C ALA A 305 2.66 3.50 -2.32
N CYS A 306 3.31 4.55 -2.82
CA CYS A 306 2.73 5.86 -3.02
C CYS A 306 1.76 5.85 -4.21
N ARG A 307 0.54 6.36 -4.02
CA ARG A 307 -0.51 6.40 -5.05
C ARG A 307 -0.19 7.27 -6.26
N TYR A 308 0.74 8.21 -6.10
CA TYR A 308 1.14 9.12 -7.16
C TYR A 308 2.22 8.51 -8.07
N VAL A 309 2.81 7.38 -7.67
CA VAL A 309 3.86 6.71 -8.42
C VAL A 309 3.26 5.56 -9.22
N ASP A 310 3.50 5.58 -10.52
CA ASP A 310 3.04 4.54 -11.42
C ASP A 310 4.08 3.41 -11.51
N GLU A 311 5.36 3.76 -11.64
CA GLU A 311 6.46 2.79 -11.78
C GLU A 311 7.78 3.30 -11.20
N VAL A 312 8.70 2.36 -10.91
CA VAL A 312 10.02 2.65 -10.35
C VAL A 312 11.13 2.00 -11.18
N ILE A 313 12.16 2.78 -11.52
CA ILE A 313 13.45 2.26 -11.99
C ILE A 313 14.33 1.99 -10.77
N ILE A 314 14.61 0.72 -10.49
CA ILE A 314 15.47 0.29 -9.39
C ILE A 314 16.93 0.40 -9.82
N GLY A 315 17.70 1.30 -9.21
CA GLY A 315 19.11 1.52 -9.54
C GLY A 315 19.31 2.51 -10.69
N ALA A 316 18.52 3.58 -10.71
CA ALA A 316 18.60 4.62 -11.73
C ALA A 316 19.99 5.32 -11.72
N PRO A 317 20.55 5.65 -12.90
CA PRO A 317 21.81 6.40 -13.00
C PRO A 317 21.62 7.87 -12.60
N LEU A 318 22.72 8.56 -12.29
CA LEU A 318 22.71 9.98 -11.91
C LEU A 318 22.40 10.95 -13.05
N GLY A 319 22.73 10.56 -14.29
CA GLY A 319 22.44 11.33 -15.48
C GLY A 319 21.23 10.74 -16.19
N VAL A 320 20.30 11.59 -16.60
CA VAL A 320 19.22 11.18 -17.51
C VAL A 320 19.86 10.89 -18.86
N SER A 321 20.05 9.61 -19.18
CA SER A 321 20.62 9.19 -20.46
C SER A 321 19.54 9.14 -21.54
N LYS A 322 19.97 9.03 -22.80
CA LYS A 322 19.03 8.74 -23.90
C LYS A 322 18.24 7.45 -23.62
N ASP A 323 18.86 6.44 -23.02
CA ASP A 323 18.20 5.18 -22.65
C ASP A 323 17.10 5.38 -21.61
N THR A 324 17.29 6.30 -20.65
CA THR A 324 16.23 6.67 -19.69
C THR A 324 15.05 7.35 -20.37
N VAL A 325 15.32 8.18 -21.39
CA VAL A 325 14.29 8.87 -22.18
C VAL A 325 13.62 7.93 -23.18
N SER A 326 14.37 6.94 -23.69
CA SER A 326 13.92 5.97 -24.69
C SER A 326 13.52 4.63 -24.08
N LEU A 327 13.23 4.58 -22.77
CA LEU A 327 12.59 3.42 -22.15
C LEU A 327 11.28 3.14 -22.90
N GLN A 328 11.36 2.27 -23.90
CA GLN A 328 10.23 1.84 -24.68
C GLN A 328 9.43 0.91 -23.79
N TYR A 329 8.26 1.38 -23.38
CA TYR A 329 7.21 0.54 -22.84
C TYR A 329 6.69 -0.33 -24.01
N THR A 330 7.38 -1.45 -24.28
CA THR A 330 6.91 -2.52 -25.19
C THR A 330 5.83 -3.35 -24.53
#